data_AF-A0A4R3R9S5-F1
#
_entry.id   AF-A0A4R3R9S5-F1
#
_cell.length_a   1.000
_cell.length_b   1.000
_cell.length_c   1.000
_cell.angle_alpha   90.00
_cell.angle_beta   90.00
_cell.angle_gamma   90.00
#
_symmetry.space_group_name_H-M   'P 1'
#
loop_
_entity.id
_entity.type
_entity.pdbx_description
1 polymer ?
#
loop_
_entity_poly.entity_id
_entity_poly.type
_entity_poly.pdbx_seq_one_letter_code
_entity_poly.pdbx_strand_id
1 'polypeptide(L)'
;MFIPLHDANTLKHIKVQWVTLGLIGMNIAVWLFTGFFAPQQTAQATAIGLGYIPAVAFDYATLAPGLAIVPEPLTYITHAFVHAGFWHLVSNMVFL
;
A
#
# COMPACT_ATOMS: atom_id res chain seq x y z
N MET A 1 7.01 8.73 -14.20
CA MET A 1 5.53 8.74 -14.05
C MET A 1 5.02 10.03 -14.65
N PHE A 2 4.03 9.96 -15.55
CA PHE A 2 3.45 11.15 -16.21
C PHE A 2 2.26 11.63 -15.37
N ILE A 3 2.23 12.90 -14.98
CA ILE A 3 1.02 13.46 -14.34
C ILE A 3 0.06 13.81 -15.48
N PRO A 4 -1.14 13.22 -15.57
CA PRO A 4 -2.09 13.56 -16.61
C PRO A 4 -2.65 14.97 -16.33
N LEU A 5 -2.09 15.97 -17.00
CA LEU A 5 -2.49 17.38 -16.83
C LEU A 5 -3.77 17.72 -17.61
N HIS A 6 -4.16 16.88 -18.56
CA HIS A 6 -5.31 17.11 -19.43
C HIS A 6 -6.01 15.79 -19.77
N ASP A 7 -7.34 15.81 -19.75
CA ASP A 7 -8.21 14.73 -20.23
C ASP A 7 -9.30 15.34 -21.13
N ALA A 8 -9.65 14.65 -22.23
CA ALA A 8 -10.72 15.05 -23.15
C ALA A 8 -12.11 14.59 -22.67
N ASN A 9 -12.19 13.80 -21.60
CA ASN A 9 -13.46 13.36 -21.03
C ASN A 9 -14.26 14.53 -20.47
N THR A 10 -15.59 14.47 -20.64
CA THR A 10 -16.50 15.44 -20.04
C THR A 10 -16.42 15.37 -18.52
N LEU A 11 -16.18 16.51 -17.88
CA LEU A 11 -16.04 16.60 -16.44
C LEU A 11 -17.33 16.15 -15.74
N LYS A 12 -17.25 15.05 -14.98
CA LYS A 12 -18.30 14.68 -14.01
C LYS A 12 -18.07 15.48 -12.74
N HIS A 13 -19.08 16.24 -12.30
CA HIS A 13 -18.97 16.98 -11.06
C HIS A 13 -19.18 16.07 -9.85
N ILE A 14 -18.10 15.82 -9.11
CA ILE A 14 -18.12 15.13 -7.81
C ILE A 14 -17.88 16.21 -6.75
N LYS A 15 -18.85 16.43 -5.86
CA LYS A 15 -18.72 17.44 -4.79
C LYS A 15 -17.56 17.13 -3.85
N VAL A 16 -17.43 15.88 -3.43
CA VAL A 16 -16.31 15.38 -2.61
C VAL A 16 -16.05 13.92 -2.95
N GLN A 17 -14.78 13.57 -3.14
CA GLN A 17 -14.29 12.23 -3.46
C GLN A 17 -13.91 11.44 -2.21
N TRP A 18 -14.89 11.15 -1.35
CA TRP A 18 -14.67 10.55 -0.03
C TRP A 18 -13.92 9.22 -0.05
N VAL A 19 -14.13 8.39 -1.08
CA VAL A 19 -13.41 7.11 -1.22
C VAL A 19 -11.92 7.37 -1.46
N THR A 20 -11.58 8.23 -2.40
CA THR A 20 -10.18 8.63 -2.68
C THR A 20 -9.53 9.22 -1.44
N LEU A 21 -10.18 10.16 -0.76
CA LEU A 21 -9.66 10.76 0.47
C LEU A 21 -9.48 9.72 1.59
N GLY A 22 -10.41 8.78 1.73
CA GLY A 22 -10.32 7.68 2.69
C GLY A 22 -9.15 6.74 2.40
N LEU A 23 -8.96 6.37 1.13
CA LEU A 23 -7.82 5.56 0.71
C LEU A 23 -6.49 6.29 0.94
N ILE A 24 -6.40 7.58 0.61
CA ILE A 24 -5.22 8.41 0.89
C ILE A 24 -4.93 8.43 2.40
N GLY A 25 -5.94 8.71 3.22
CA GLY A 25 -5.80 8.74 4.67
C GLY A 25 -5.33 7.40 5.26
N MET A 26 -5.89 6.29 4.76
CA MET A 26 -5.49 4.93 5.17
C MET A 26 -4.03 4.65 4.81
N ASN A 27 -3.61 4.96 3.57
CA ASN A 27 -2.24 4.77 3.12
C ASN A 27 -1.23 5.56 3.96
N ILE A 28 -1.55 6.82 4.26
CA ILE A 28 -0.73 7.66 5.13
C ILE A 28 -0.66 7.08 6.54
N ALA A 29 -1.79 6.66 7.12
CA ALA A 29 -1.83 6.09 8.45
C ALA A 29 -0.97 4.82 8.55
N VAL A 30 -1.15 3.87 7.61
CA VAL A 30 -0.33 2.65 7.54
C VAL A 30 1.15 3.01 7.47
N TRP A 31 1.55 3.87 6.53
CA TRP A 31 2.96 4.24 6.38
C TRP A 31 3.55 4.90 7.63
N LEU A 32 2.80 5.74 8.33
CA LEU A 32 3.24 6.38 9.57
C LEU A 32 3.49 5.36 10.69
N PHE A 33 2.54 4.46 10.93
CA PHE A 33 2.59 3.56 12.09
C PHE A 33 3.43 2.30 11.85
N THR A 34 3.56 1.85 10.60
CA THR A 34 4.30 0.63 10.28
C THR A 34 5.62 0.88 9.57
N GLY A 35 5.92 2.13 9.20
CA GLY A 35 7.15 2.52 8.52
C GLY A 35 7.87 3.65 9.25
N PHE A 36 7.33 4.87 9.17
CA PHE A 36 8.04 6.08 9.60
C PHE A 36 8.34 6.14 11.11
N PHE A 37 7.36 5.80 11.96
CA PHE A 37 7.53 5.74 13.41
C PHE A 37 7.92 4.35 13.93
N ALA A 38 7.90 3.33 13.07
CA ALA A 38 8.16 1.96 13.46
C ALA A 38 9.67 1.71 13.60
N PRO A 39 10.12 0.89 14.57
CA PRO A 39 11.47 0.35 14.56
C PRO A 39 11.76 -0.38 13.25
N GLN A 40 13.03 -0.37 12.81
CA GLN A 40 13.41 -0.99 11.53
C GLN A 40 12.98 -2.46 11.42
N GLN A 41 13.03 -3.24 12.51
CA GLN A 41 12.55 -4.62 12.48
C GLN A 41 11.05 -4.71 12.18
N THR A 42 10.23 -3.87 12.80
CA THR A 42 8.78 -3.81 12.57
C THR A 42 8.46 -3.36 11.15
N ALA A 43 9.20 -2.39 10.61
CA ALA A 43 9.02 -1.93 9.24
C ALA A 43 9.33 -3.04 8.21
N GLN A 44 10.41 -3.80 8.43
CA GLN A 44 10.74 -4.96 7.60
C GLN A 44 9.71 -6.08 7.72
N ALA A 45 9.28 -6.38 8.95
CA ALA A 45 8.25 -7.39 9.19
C ALA A 45 6.92 -7.04 8.53
N THR A 46 6.53 -5.76 8.55
CA THR A 46 5.35 -5.26 7.83
C THR A 46 5.50 -5.41 6.33
N ALA A 47 6.65 -5.00 5.77
CA ALA A 47 6.91 -5.08 4.33
C ALA A 47 6.80 -6.51 3.79
N ILE A 48 7.32 -7.48 4.54
CA ILE A 48 7.28 -8.90 4.16
C ILE A 48 5.91 -9.53 4.49
N GLY A 49 5.41 -9.30 5.70
CA GLY A 49 4.23 -10.00 6.22
C GLY A 49 2.88 -9.49 5.71
N LEU A 50 2.83 -8.25 5.22
CA LEU A 50 1.65 -7.69 4.57
C LEU A 50 1.84 -7.55 3.04
N GLY A 51 3.03 -7.86 2.53
CA GLY A 51 3.35 -7.79 1.11
C GLY A 51 2.88 -9.03 0.34
N TYR A 52 2.58 -8.85 -0.94
CA TYR A 52 2.32 -9.96 -1.85
C TYR A 52 3.65 -10.54 -2.34
N ILE A 53 3.88 -11.82 -2.06
CA ILE A 53 5.11 -12.53 -2.43
C ILE A 53 4.73 -13.69 -3.35
N PRO A 54 5.02 -13.62 -4.67
CA PRO A 54 4.64 -14.67 -5.62
C PRO A 54 5.15 -16.06 -5.24
N ALA A 55 6.36 -16.17 -4.71
CA ALA A 55 6.91 -17.45 -4.28
C ALA A 55 6.08 -18.10 -3.15
N VAL A 56 5.45 -17.29 -2.29
CA VAL A 56 4.56 -17.81 -1.24
C VAL A 56 3.19 -18.13 -1.83
N ALA A 57 2.64 -17.26 -2.67
CA ALA A 57 1.32 -17.46 -3.27
C ALA A 57 1.21 -18.65 -4.24
N PHE A 58 2.34 -19.13 -4.77
CA PHE A 58 2.43 -20.31 -5.62
C PHE A 58 3.09 -21.51 -4.93
N ASP A 59 3.17 -21.49 -3.59
CA ASP A 59 3.70 -22.58 -2.76
C ASP A 59 5.17 -22.97 -3.07
N TYR A 60 5.94 -22.09 -3.71
CA TYR A 60 7.39 -22.28 -3.94
C TYR A 60 8.24 -21.96 -2.71
N ALA A 61 7.70 -21.22 -1.74
CA ALA A 61 8.35 -20.87 -0.49
C ALA A 61 7.32 -20.70 0.63
N THR A 62 7.75 -20.93 1.87
CA THR A 62 6.91 -20.70 3.06
C THR A 62 7.44 -19.52 3.86
N LEU A 63 6.55 -18.63 4.29
CA LEU A 63 6.91 -17.52 5.17
C LEU A 63 7.27 -18.05 6.56
N ALA A 64 8.25 -17.42 7.22
CA ALA A 64 8.56 -17.75 8.61
C ALA A 64 7.34 -17.47 9.51
N PRO A 65 7.04 -18.30 10.54
CA PRO A 65 5.84 -18.14 11.36
C PRO A 65 5.65 -16.75 11.98
N GLY A 66 6.74 -16.07 12.36
CA GLY A 66 6.70 -14.72 12.91
C GLY A 66 6.41 -13.59 11.91
N LEU A 67 6.36 -13.90 10.61
CA LEU A 67 6.08 -12.94 9.54
C LEU A 67 4.69 -13.14 8.92
N ALA A 68 4.00 -14.24 9.23
CA ALA A 68 2.65 -14.52 8.73
C ALA A 68 1.60 -13.68 9.51
N ILE A 69 1.62 -12.36 9.30
CA ILE A 69 0.77 -11.39 10.03
C ILE A 69 -0.71 -11.55 9.63
N VAL A 70 -0.96 -11.88 8.37
CA VAL A 70 -2.30 -12.14 7.81
C VAL A 70 -2.30 -13.46 7.03
N PRO A 71 -3.47 -14.10 6.86
CA PRO A 71 -3.60 -15.21 5.90
C PRO A 71 -3.14 -14.78 4.50
N GLU A 72 -2.45 -15.68 3.79
CA GLU A 72 -1.84 -15.39 2.49
C GLU A 72 -2.80 -14.73 1.48
N PRO A 73 -4.08 -15.15 1.31
CA PRO A 73 -4.98 -14.50 0.36
C PRO A 73 -5.26 -13.02 0.66
N LEU A 74 -5.12 -12.58 1.93
CA LEU A 74 -5.30 -11.16 2.28
C LEU A 74 -4.13 -10.31 1.82
N THR A 75 -2.96 -10.91 1.55
CA THR A 75 -1.81 -10.19 0.99
C THR A 75 -2.11 -9.57 -0.36
N TYR A 76 -3.11 -10.08 -1.10
CA TYR A 76 -3.56 -9.53 -2.39
C TYR A 76 -4.26 -8.18 -2.25
N ILE A 77 -4.60 -7.78 -1.02
CA ILE A 77 -5.19 -6.49 -0.69
C ILE A 77 -4.22 -5.67 0.16
N THR A 78 -3.64 -6.26 1.21
CA THR A 78 -2.80 -5.50 2.15
C THR A 78 -1.55 -4.93 1.49
N HIS A 79 -1.02 -5.59 0.45
CA HIS A 79 0.18 -5.11 -0.23
C HIS A 79 0.00 -3.71 -0.85
N ALA A 80 -1.23 -3.34 -1.24
CA ALA A 80 -1.53 -2.06 -1.87
C ALA A 80 -1.39 -0.87 -0.90
N PHE A 81 -1.36 -1.12 0.41
CA PHE A 81 -1.26 -0.09 1.44
C PHE A 81 0.16 0.09 2.00
N VAL A 82 1.07 -0.84 1.71
CA VAL A 82 2.43 -0.86 2.26
C VAL A 82 3.40 -0.11 1.34
N HIS A 83 3.99 0.97 1.85
CA HIS A 83 4.89 1.83 1.09
C HIS A 83 6.30 1.84 1.68
N ALA A 84 7.31 1.62 0.83
CA ALA A 84 8.72 1.55 1.23
C ALA A 84 9.38 2.88 1.64
N GLY A 85 8.72 4.02 1.42
CA GLY A 85 9.30 5.33 1.76
C GLY A 85 8.45 6.51 1.31
N PHE A 86 8.85 7.71 1.74
CA PHE A 86 8.10 8.96 1.51
C PHE A 86 7.83 9.21 0.02
N TRP A 87 8.86 9.13 -0.83
CA TRP A 87 8.70 9.36 -2.27
C TRP A 87 7.84 8.31 -2.95
N HIS A 88 7.87 7.06 -2.46
CA HIS A 88 7.01 6.01 -2.96
C HIS A 88 5.54 6.29 -2.58
N LEU A 89 5.27 6.68 -1.33
CA LEU A 89 3.92 7.05 -0.88
C LEU A 89 3.38 8.26 -1.66
N VAL A 90 4.09 9.38 -1.63
CA VAL A 90 3.61 10.66 -2.18
C VAL A 90 3.33 10.56 -3.68
N SER A 91 4.20 9.88 -4.43
CA SER A 91 4.00 9.71 -5.86
C SER A 91 2.75 8.87 -6.18
N ASN A 92 2.43 7.84 -5.40
CA ASN A 92 1.18 7.09 -5.56
C ASN A 92 -0.05 7.93 -5.17
N MET A 93 0.03 8.72 -4.09
CA MET A 93 -1.11 9.53 -3.65
C MET A 93 -1.45 10.68 -4.61
N VAL A 94 -0.49 11.18 -5.37
CA VAL A 94 -0.73 12.17 -6.44
C VAL A 94 -1.50 11.57 -7.62
N PHE A 95 -1.41 10.25 -7.81
CA PHE A 95 -2.03 9.54 -8.93
C PHE A 95 -3.39 8.93 -8.59
N LEU A 96 -3.59 8.60 -7.32
CA LEU A 96 -4.83 8.05 -6.79
C LEU A 96 -5.98 9.07 -6.82
#